data_AF-A0A7J7IEI3-F1
#
_entry.id   AF-A0A7J7IEI3-F1
#
_cell.length_a   1.000
_cell.length_b   1.000
_cell.length_c   1.000
_cell.angle_alpha   90.00
_cell.angle_beta   90.00
_cell.angle_gamma   90.00
#
_symmetry.space_group_name_H-M   'P 1'
#
loop_
_entity.id
_entity.type
_entity.pdbx_description
1 polymer ?
#
loop_
_entity_poly.entity_id
_entity_poly.type
_entity_poly.pdbx_seq_one_letter_code
_entity_poly.pdbx_strand_id
1 'polypeptide(L)'
;MRAWVRSVPLSGVDHVYTRKTWVFKSCTRRWLKQPSRFQRVRQSTGHQRRACQLWTLKQVEATAGAPFCDSLPEDCSPEKSLEWGQRLLAYSGRFRQGWCTLAPQNSVTPIDLLDSAAFEDWIRKQSHEFQSWLRSVESLSATGSDPRELFCQCVPELDPPMVVTPEPTSLHNVPHTSWSVLARADVPFSRGALRVPWQLAAIPARVPPGTYYIREGSSKHSLSAIALAWALGNYVFDAYKTRDPWISRKLVWQVSEETSLIETTAEAAFLVRDLINVPAEHMGPAALEACARALTHRHKGSCRVVRGDALLAENFPQIHAVGRAASMRHEPRLIELHFSDQDASRQPDPSLPLVVIIGKGVTFDSGGLDIKPAQAMRLMKKDMGGAAHALGLAHLLRAEPQLAARHRLCVLVAGCGERHFRRSVSPGGCPDRTQRHND
;
A
#
# COMPACT_ATOMS: atom_id res chain seq x y z
N MET A 1 17.96 -28.12 -22.69
CA MET A 1 19.17 -28.06 -23.53
C MET A 1 19.00 -26.94 -24.57
N ARG A 2 19.92 -25.96 -24.55
CA ARG A 2 20.25 -24.90 -25.55
C ARG A 2 19.11 -23.99 -26.05
N ALA A 3 18.98 -22.74 -25.59
CA ALA A 3 19.83 -21.55 -25.75
C ALA A 3 19.77 -20.91 -27.15
N TRP A 4 19.31 -19.67 -27.22
CA TRP A 4 19.77 -18.65 -28.17
C TRP A 4 19.79 -17.29 -27.43
N VAL A 5 20.97 -16.93 -26.93
CA VAL A 5 21.33 -15.58 -26.51
C VAL A 5 22.45 -15.15 -27.46
N ARG A 6 22.26 -14.05 -28.19
CA ARG A 6 23.31 -13.42 -28.98
C ARG A 6 23.98 -12.34 -28.13
N SER A 7 25.24 -12.57 -27.80
CA SER A 7 26.19 -11.60 -27.26
C SER A 7 26.84 -10.81 -28.39
N VAL A 8 26.97 -9.50 -28.25
CA VAL A 8 27.86 -8.66 -29.07
C VAL A 8 29.08 -8.30 -28.21
N PRO A 9 30.32 -8.49 -28.69
CA PRO A 9 31.53 -8.26 -27.88
C PRO A 9 31.99 -6.80 -27.91
N LEU A 10 32.54 -6.36 -26.77
CA LEU A 10 33.26 -5.09 -26.61
C LEU A 10 34.77 -5.31 -26.84
N SER A 11 35.38 -4.54 -27.73
CA SER A 11 36.83 -4.34 -27.80
C SER A 11 37.17 -3.02 -28.50
N GLY A 12 38.08 -2.22 -27.93
CA GLY A 12 38.68 -1.04 -28.59
C GLY A 12 38.48 0.27 -27.81
N VAL A 13 39.24 0.57 -26.74
CA VAL A 13 40.55 1.28 -26.72
C VAL A 13 40.42 2.79 -26.39
N ASP A 14 41.08 3.14 -25.28
CA ASP A 14 41.74 4.38 -24.83
C ASP A 14 41.01 5.66 -24.33
N HIS A 15 41.38 5.97 -23.06
CA HIS A 15 41.78 7.24 -22.42
C HIS A 15 41.04 8.54 -22.82
N VAL A 16 40.58 9.40 -21.90
CA VAL A 16 41.38 10.26 -21.00
C VAL A 16 40.42 10.90 -20.00
N TYR A 17 40.68 10.83 -18.69
CA TYR A 17 40.35 11.94 -17.79
C TYR A 17 41.43 12.06 -16.71
N THR A 18 42.17 13.16 -16.81
CA THR A 18 43.30 13.53 -15.97
C THR A 18 42.87 13.95 -14.55
N ARG A 19 43.71 13.52 -13.62
CA ARG A 19 43.82 13.89 -12.20
C ARG A 19 43.55 15.37 -11.91
N LYS A 20 42.82 15.64 -10.82
CA LYS A 20 43.20 16.68 -9.85
C LYS A 20 43.22 16.10 -8.44
N THR A 21 44.46 15.90 -7.99
CA THR A 21 44.92 15.66 -6.63
C THR A 21 44.47 16.78 -5.68
N TRP A 22 43.96 16.39 -4.51
CA TRP A 22 44.22 17.10 -3.26
C TRP A 22 44.67 16.08 -2.22
N VAL A 23 45.92 16.23 -1.81
CA VAL A 23 46.58 15.51 -0.72
C VAL A 23 46.44 16.38 0.51
N PHE A 24 45.89 15.84 1.60
CA PHE A 24 46.24 16.30 2.94
C PHE A 24 46.50 15.11 3.87
N LYS A 25 47.60 15.26 4.60
CA LYS A 25 48.37 14.25 5.32
C LYS A 25 47.72 13.80 6.63
N SER A 26 47.80 12.48 6.84
CA SER A 26 48.13 11.75 8.07
C SER A 26 47.88 12.40 9.45
N CYS A 27 47.18 11.65 10.30
CA CYS A 27 47.63 11.46 11.69
C CYS A 27 47.22 10.06 12.20
N THR A 28 48.21 9.18 12.29
CA THR A 28 48.17 7.88 12.97
C THR A 28 48.63 8.03 14.42
N ARG A 29 47.92 7.41 15.38
CA ARG A 29 48.41 6.67 16.58
C ARG A 29 47.21 6.47 17.52
N ARG A 30 46.78 5.26 17.90
CA ARG A 30 47.43 4.14 18.63
C ARG A 30 46.76 4.06 20.00
N TRP A 31 46.02 3.00 20.31
CA TRP A 31 46.00 2.34 21.63
C TRP A 31 45.51 0.89 21.47
N LEU A 32 46.30 -0.04 22.02
CA LEU A 32 46.18 -1.49 22.00
C LEU A 32 46.38 -1.95 23.46
N LYS A 33 45.67 -3.03 23.85
CA LYS A 33 45.82 -3.85 25.08
C LYS A 33 45.15 -3.27 26.34
N GLN A 34 44.33 -4.00 27.13
CA GLN A 34 44.47 -5.39 27.60
C GLN A 34 43.13 -6.13 27.89
N PRO A 35 43.18 -7.47 28.08
CA PRO A 35 42.04 -8.37 28.29
C PRO A 35 41.83 -8.78 29.76
N SER A 36 40.59 -9.03 30.19
CA SER A 36 40.23 -10.12 31.14
C SER A 36 38.83 -9.93 31.72
N ARG A 37 37.92 -10.88 31.47
CA ARG A 37 37.13 -11.64 32.48
C ARG A 37 35.92 -12.26 31.79
N PHE A 38 36.03 -13.56 31.57
CA PHE A 38 34.89 -14.45 31.38
C PHE A 38 34.01 -14.39 32.63
N GLN A 39 32.80 -13.89 32.51
CA GLN A 39 31.69 -14.29 33.36
C GLN A 39 30.61 -14.90 32.46
N ARG A 40 30.36 -16.19 32.71
CA ARG A 40 29.26 -16.97 32.16
C ARG A 40 27.94 -16.30 32.59
N VAL A 41 27.31 -15.55 31.70
CA VAL A 41 25.92 -15.08 31.90
C VAL A 41 25.02 -15.96 31.03
N ARG A 42 24.07 -16.61 31.70
CA ARG A 42 23.03 -17.47 31.15
C ARG A 42 22.37 -16.82 29.93
N GLN A 43 22.17 -17.62 28.89
CA GLN A 43 21.30 -17.30 27.76
C GLN A 43 19.90 -16.98 28.30
N SER A 44 19.55 -15.69 28.32
CA SER A 44 18.16 -15.24 28.42
C SER A 44 17.70 -14.83 27.03
N THR A 45 16.72 -15.56 26.52
CA THR A 45 15.82 -15.27 25.40
C THR A 45 15.58 -13.76 25.22
N GLY A 46 16.29 -13.16 24.27
CA GLY A 46 16.25 -11.71 24.03
C GLY A 46 16.43 -11.33 22.55
N HIS A 47 16.01 -12.19 21.63
CA HIS A 47 16.23 -12.04 20.18
C HIS A 47 14.93 -11.88 19.35
N GLN A 48 13.84 -11.35 19.91
CA GLN A 48 12.63 -11.00 19.15
C GLN A 48 12.10 -9.57 19.34
N ARG A 49 12.87 -8.66 19.95
CA ARG A 49 12.44 -7.26 20.20
C ARG A 49 13.24 -6.18 19.46
N ARG A 50 13.82 -6.48 18.30
CA ARG A 50 14.44 -5.49 17.39
C ARG A 50 14.11 -5.93 15.96
N ALA A 51 13.50 -5.17 15.06
CA ALA A 51 13.14 -3.77 15.05
C ALA A 51 12.05 -3.55 13.98
N CYS A 52 10.78 -3.42 14.39
CA CYS A 52 9.92 -2.46 13.71
C CYS A 52 10.28 -1.12 14.35
N GLN A 53 10.98 -0.24 13.64
CA GLN A 53 11.04 1.18 13.99
C GLN A 53 9.63 1.75 13.78
N LEU A 54 8.77 1.45 14.76
CA LEU A 54 7.41 1.92 14.89
C LEU A 54 7.49 3.41 15.18
N TRP A 55 6.82 4.19 14.34
CA TRP A 55 6.27 5.45 14.76
C TRP A 55 5.55 5.21 16.10
N THR A 56 5.93 5.93 17.14
CA THR A 56 5.30 5.79 18.46
C THR A 56 3.81 6.08 18.33
N LEU A 57 2.97 5.21 18.89
CA LEU A 57 1.49 5.30 18.92
C LEU A 57 0.97 6.74 19.13
N LYS A 58 1.66 7.53 19.95
CA LYS A 58 1.34 8.93 20.26
C LYS A 58 1.31 9.89 19.06
N GLN A 59 2.08 9.67 17.99
CA GLN A 59 2.06 10.59 16.83
C GLN A 59 0.93 10.28 15.83
N VAL A 60 0.48 9.02 15.72
CA VAL A 60 -0.71 8.66 14.90
C VAL A 60 -2.00 9.03 15.61
N GLU A 61 -2.09 8.79 16.92
CA GLU A 61 -3.30 9.07 17.70
C GLU A 61 -3.67 10.57 17.67
N ALA A 62 -2.67 11.46 17.61
CA ALA A 62 -2.91 12.90 17.49
C ALA A 62 -3.40 13.35 16.10
N THR A 63 -3.17 12.55 15.05
CA THR A 63 -3.57 12.87 13.66
C THR A 63 -4.78 12.07 13.17
N ALA A 64 -5.14 10.98 13.85
CA ALA A 64 -6.26 10.10 13.48
C ALA A 64 -7.66 10.67 13.82
N GLY A 65 -7.75 11.74 14.62
CA GLY A 65 -9.02 12.31 15.09
C GLY A 65 -9.56 13.49 14.29
N ALA A 66 -8.78 14.09 13.38
CA ALA A 66 -9.22 15.24 12.59
C ALA A 66 -9.59 14.80 11.16
N PRO A 67 -10.74 15.23 10.59
CA PRO A 67 -11.05 14.96 9.20
C PRO A 67 -9.92 15.50 8.30
N PHE A 68 -9.46 14.70 7.35
CA PHE A 68 -8.52 15.13 6.31
C PHE A 68 -9.32 15.96 5.27
N CYS A 69 -9.78 17.13 5.69
CA CYS A 69 -10.66 18.00 4.90
C CYS A 69 -9.88 19.14 4.20
N ASP A 70 -8.59 19.26 4.47
CA ASP A 70 -7.85 20.46 4.08
C ASP A 70 -7.15 20.28 2.74
N SER A 71 -7.39 21.23 1.84
CA SER A 71 -6.50 21.45 0.70
C SER A 71 -5.08 21.79 1.19
N LEU A 72 -4.08 21.55 0.36
CA LEU A 72 -2.73 22.02 0.64
C LEU A 72 -2.75 23.55 0.80
N PRO A 73 -2.25 24.12 1.92
CA PRO A 73 -2.31 25.56 2.19
C PRO A 73 -1.79 26.40 1.01
N GLU A 74 -2.39 27.57 0.78
CA GLU A 74 -2.03 28.43 -0.36
C GLU A 74 -0.59 28.92 -0.29
N ASP A 75 -0.08 29.11 0.93
CA ASP A 75 1.33 29.36 1.19
C ASP A 75 2.10 28.02 1.14
N CYS A 76 2.41 27.59 -0.08
CA CYS A 76 3.15 26.36 -0.42
C CYS A 76 4.61 26.36 0.10
N SER A 77 4.85 26.61 1.39
CA SER A 77 6.17 26.40 1.97
C SER A 77 6.53 24.90 1.88
N PRO A 78 7.82 24.56 1.72
CA PRO A 78 8.26 23.17 1.70
C PRO A 78 7.85 22.38 2.94
N GLU A 79 7.84 23.04 4.10
CA GLU A 79 7.49 22.45 5.40
C GLU A 79 6.00 22.08 5.47
N LYS A 80 5.10 23.01 5.13
CA LYS A 80 3.65 22.75 5.11
C LYS A 80 3.27 21.68 4.09
N SER A 81 3.98 21.66 2.95
CA SER A 81 3.79 20.64 1.94
C SER A 81 4.19 19.25 2.47
N LEU A 82 5.34 19.16 3.15
CA LEU A 82 5.78 17.90 3.76
C LEU A 82 4.80 17.43 4.84
N GLU A 83 4.36 18.33 5.72
CA GLU A 83 3.39 18.03 6.77
C GLU A 83 2.07 17.50 6.20
N TRP A 84 1.54 18.14 5.15
CA TRP A 84 0.33 17.67 4.48
C TRP A 84 0.50 16.26 3.90
N GLY A 85 1.63 15.99 3.24
CA GLY A 85 1.95 14.65 2.74
C GLY A 85 2.09 13.60 3.86
N GLN A 86 2.70 13.98 4.98
CA GLN A 86 2.81 13.12 6.17
C GLN A 86 1.44 12.82 6.80
N ARG A 87 0.53 13.81 6.85
CA ARG A 87 -0.86 13.60 7.30
C ARG A 87 -1.58 12.57 6.43
N LEU A 88 -1.44 12.63 5.11
CA LEU A 88 -2.04 11.61 4.22
C LEU A 88 -1.42 10.22 4.45
N LEU A 89 -0.09 10.13 4.56
CA LEU A 89 0.57 8.85 4.86
C LEU A 89 0.12 8.28 6.23
N ALA A 90 -0.09 9.13 7.22
CA ALA A 90 -0.62 8.73 8.52
C ALA A 90 -2.08 8.26 8.42
N TYR A 91 -2.91 8.97 7.65
CA TYR A 91 -4.28 8.55 7.34
C TYR A 91 -4.31 7.17 6.67
N SER A 92 -3.46 6.91 5.67
CA SER A 92 -3.36 5.58 5.05
C SER A 92 -2.83 4.52 6.03
N GLY A 93 -1.94 4.91 6.95
CA GLY A 93 -1.34 4.05 7.97
C GLY A 93 -2.25 3.71 9.16
N ARG A 94 -3.38 4.40 9.34
CA ARG A 94 -4.36 4.12 10.42
C ARG A 94 -4.84 2.66 10.43
N PHE A 95 -4.74 2.00 9.29
CA PHE A 95 -4.94 0.57 9.13
C PHE A 95 -4.26 -0.25 10.23
N ARG A 96 -2.98 0.03 10.56
CA ARG A 96 -2.20 -0.71 11.57
C ARG A 96 -2.84 -0.72 12.96
N GLN A 97 -3.74 0.20 13.26
CA GLN A 97 -4.36 0.33 14.57
C GLN A 97 -5.65 -0.50 14.72
N GLY A 98 -6.20 -1.01 13.61
CA GLY A 98 -7.60 -1.45 13.59
C GLY A 98 -7.84 -2.90 13.21
N TRP A 99 -7.08 -3.46 12.26
CA TRP A 99 -7.53 -4.68 11.59
C TRP A 99 -7.36 -5.98 12.39
N CYS A 100 -6.42 -6.04 13.34
CA CYS A 100 -6.14 -7.23 14.14
C CYS A 100 -5.89 -6.97 15.63
N THR A 101 -5.87 -8.06 16.42
CA THR A 101 -5.46 -8.06 17.83
C THR A 101 -4.71 -9.35 18.21
N LEU A 102 -3.76 -9.24 19.14
CA LEU A 102 -3.00 -10.37 19.69
C LEU A 102 -3.62 -10.94 20.98
N ALA A 103 -4.30 -10.09 21.75
CA ALA A 103 -4.76 -10.38 23.10
C ALA A 103 -6.20 -9.88 23.26
N PRO A 104 -7.19 -10.65 22.79
CA PRO A 104 -8.59 -10.30 23.02
C PRO A 104 -8.88 -10.28 24.53
N GLN A 105 -9.40 -9.17 25.02
CA GLN A 105 -9.88 -9.02 26.42
C GLN A 105 -11.39 -9.22 26.53
N ASN A 106 -12.10 -9.12 25.40
CA ASN A 106 -13.55 -9.25 25.29
C ASN A 106 -13.89 -10.57 24.59
N SER A 107 -15.19 -10.82 24.42
CA SER A 107 -15.64 -12.00 23.70
C SER A 107 -15.11 -12.07 22.27
N VAL A 108 -14.77 -13.28 21.84
CA VAL A 108 -14.34 -13.58 20.47
C VAL A 108 -15.40 -14.38 19.73
N THR A 109 -15.50 -14.13 18.42
CA THR A 109 -16.46 -14.79 17.53
C THR A 109 -15.71 -15.65 16.51
N PRO A 110 -16.01 -16.97 16.43
CA PRO A 110 -15.42 -17.82 15.41
C PRO A 110 -15.95 -17.47 14.02
N ILE A 111 -15.06 -17.54 13.03
CA ILE A 111 -15.37 -17.53 11.61
C ILE A 111 -15.06 -18.92 11.05
N ASP A 112 -16.09 -19.54 10.51
CA ASP A 112 -16.09 -20.83 9.87
C ASP A 112 -16.12 -20.61 8.35
N LEU A 113 -14.95 -20.78 7.70
CA LEU A 113 -14.77 -20.58 6.26
C LEU A 113 -14.89 -21.91 5.53
N LEU A 114 -15.76 -22.02 4.53
CA LEU A 114 -15.97 -23.26 3.77
C LEU A 114 -15.90 -23.02 2.27
N ASP A 115 -15.46 -24.04 1.53
CA ASP A 115 -15.81 -24.15 0.11
C ASP A 115 -17.20 -24.77 -0.05
N SER A 116 -17.77 -24.69 -1.25
CA SER A 116 -19.13 -25.18 -1.50
C SER A 116 -19.30 -26.66 -1.24
N ALA A 117 -18.29 -27.49 -1.53
CA ALA A 117 -18.38 -28.92 -1.27
C ALA A 117 -18.44 -29.21 0.24
N ALA A 118 -17.55 -28.60 1.01
CA ALA A 118 -17.52 -28.75 2.46
C ALA A 118 -18.76 -28.15 3.14
N PHE A 119 -19.32 -27.07 2.58
CA PHE A 119 -20.57 -26.46 3.04
C PHE A 119 -21.76 -27.42 2.86
N GLU A 120 -21.92 -28.03 1.68
CA GLU A 120 -22.99 -29.00 1.39
C GLU A 120 -22.85 -30.30 2.21
N ASP A 121 -21.62 -30.75 2.48
CA ASP A 121 -21.39 -31.90 3.34
C ASP A 121 -21.69 -31.60 4.81
N TRP A 122 -21.40 -30.38 5.26
CA TRP A 122 -21.65 -29.95 6.62
C TRP A 122 -23.13 -29.70 6.88
N ILE A 123 -23.85 -29.01 5.98
CA ILE A 123 -25.27 -28.69 6.15
C ILE A 123 -26.14 -29.96 6.24
N ARG A 124 -25.75 -31.04 5.54
CA ARG A 124 -26.42 -32.35 5.61
C ARG A 124 -26.34 -33.00 6.99
N LYS A 125 -25.39 -32.61 7.84
CA LYS A 125 -25.21 -33.14 9.20
C LYS A 125 -25.97 -32.34 10.27
N GLN A 126 -26.56 -31.20 9.89
CA GLN A 126 -27.30 -30.32 10.80
C GLN A 126 -28.77 -30.76 10.93
N SER A 127 -29.46 -30.30 11.99
CA SER A 127 -30.89 -30.58 12.20
C SER A 127 -31.76 -30.08 11.04
N HIS A 128 -32.92 -30.72 10.83
CA HIS A 128 -33.84 -30.30 9.77
C HIS A 128 -34.33 -28.85 9.98
N GLU A 129 -34.53 -28.44 11.22
CA GLU A 129 -34.91 -27.09 11.62
C GLU A 129 -33.83 -26.08 11.20
N PHE A 130 -32.56 -26.37 11.49
CA PHE A 130 -31.45 -25.50 11.11
C PHE A 130 -31.28 -25.41 9.59
N GLN A 131 -31.38 -26.54 8.89
CA GLN A 131 -31.32 -26.56 7.42
C GLN A 131 -32.47 -25.74 6.79
N SER A 132 -33.68 -25.83 7.35
CA SER A 132 -34.84 -25.06 6.89
C SER A 132 -34.64 -23.56 7.13
N TRP A 133 -34.16 -23.19 8.32
CA TRP A 133 -33.80 -21.83 8.65
C TRP A 133 -32.72 -21.28 7.71
N LEU A 134 -31.61 -21.99 7.51
CA LEU A 134 -30.52 -21.52 6.66
C LEU A 134 -30.98 -21.31 5.21
N ARG A 135 -31.78 -22.23 4.65
CA ARG A 135 -32.38 -22.07 3.31
C ARG A 135 -33.27 -20.83 3.21
N SER A 136 -34.01 -20.50 4.26
CA SER A 136 -34.79 -19.26 4.30
C SER A 136 -33.90 -18.02 4.26
N VAL A 137 -32.75 -18.02 4.96
CA VAL A 137 -31.79 -16.91 4.97
C VAL A 137 -31.03 -16.80 3.64
N GLU A 138 -30.68 -17.93 3.02
CA GLU A 138 -30.10 -17.97 1.66
C GLU A 138 -31.07 -17.41 0.63
N SER A 139 -32.37 -17.78 0.69
CA SER A 139 -33.38 -17.24 -0.23
C SER A 139 -33.58 -15.73 -0.11
N LEU A 140 -33.35 -15.16 1.08
CA LEU A 140 -33.42 -13.72 1.34
C LEU A 140 -32.15 -12.97 0.92
N SER A 141 -31.02 -13.65 0.81
CA SER A 141 -29.73 -13.11 0.36
C SER A 141 -29.47 -13.36 -1.13
N ALA A 142 -30.27 -14.20 -1.78
CA ALA A 142 -30.17 -14.55 -3.20
C ALA A 142 -30.75 -13.45 -4.12
N THR A 143 -30.03 -12.34 -4.26
CA THR A 143 -30.09 -11.57 -5.52
C THR A 143 -29.29 -12.31 -6.61
N GLY A 144 -29.82 -13.42 -7.12
CA GLY A 144 -29.24 -14.14 -8.27
C GLY A 144 -27.97 -14.92 -7.94
N SER A 145 -28.13 -16.21 -7.65
CA SER A 145 -27.08 -17.14 -7.24
C SER A 145 -26.00 -17.40 -8.32
N ASP A 146 -24.98 -16.54 -8.38
CA ASP A 146 -23.67 -16.94 -8.89
C ASP A 146 -22.92 -17.67 -7.75
N PRO A 147 -22.51 -18.94 -7.90
CA PRO A 147 -21.71 -19.65 -6.90
C PRO A 147 -20.36 -18.96 -6.59
N ARG A 148 -19.96 -17.96 -7.38
CA ARG A 148 -18.81 -17.09 -7.11
C ARG A 148 -19.11 -15.95 -6.12
N GLU A 149 -20.34 -15.78 -5.65
CA GLU A 149 -20.65 -14.81 -4.61
C GLU A 149 -20.37 -15.38 -3.22
N LEU A 150 -19.70 -14.59 -2.37
CA LEU A 150 -19.50 -14.91 -0.96
C LEU A 150 -20.88 -15.11 -0.32
N PHE A 151 -21.12 -16.25 0.33
CA PHE A 151 -22.15 -16.35 1.37
C PHE A 151 -21.50 -16.01 2.71
N CYS A 152 -22.12 -15.17 3.53
CA CYS A 152 -21.57 -14.79 4.84
C CYS A 152 -22.70 -14.38 5.77
N GLN A 153 -22.94 -15.16 6.81
CA GLN A 153 -24.07 -15.00 7.70
C GLN A 153 -23.66 -15.22 9.16
N CYS A 154 -24.21 -14.41 10.07
CA CYS A 154 -24.13 -14.69 11.50
C CYS A 154 -25.17 -15.77 11.83
N VAL A 155 -24.73 -16.88 12.41
CA VAL A 155 -25.55 -18.04 12.73
C VAL A 155 -25.48 -18.35 14.23
N PRO A 156 -26.55 -18.89 14.84
CA PRO A 156 -26.48 -19.41 16.22
C PRO A 156 -25.33 -20.41 16.39
N GLU A 157 -24.90 -20.65 17.63
CA GLU A 157 -23.86 -21.62 17.92
C GLU A 157 -24.14 -22.97 17.23
N LEU A 158 -23.14 -23.45 16.47
CA LEU A 158 -23.29 -24.59 15.58
C LEU A 158 -23.31 -25.89 16.39
N ASP A 159 -24.35 -26.72 16.21
CA ASP A 159 -24.49 -28.01 16.87
C ASP A 159 -24.87 -29.13 15.86
N PRO A 160 -23.95 -30.06 15.54
CA PRO A 160 -22.58 -30.13 16.04
C PRO A 160 -21.67 -29.05 15.44
N PRO A 161 -20.63 -28.60 16.17
CA PRO A 161 -19.66 -27.65 15.66
C PRO A 161 -18.97 -28.20 14.41
N MET A 162 -18.64 -27.32 13.46
CA MET A 162 -18.07 -27.70 12.16
C MET A 162 -16.80 -28.54 12.22
N VAL A 163 -15.90 -28.22 13.16
CA VAL A 163 -14.58 -28.84 13.28
C VAL A 163 -14.36 -29.21 14.74
N VAL A 164 -14.09 -30.49 14.98
CA VAL A 164 -13.63 -31.03 16.26
C VAL A 164 -12.12 -30.80 16.36
N THR A 165 -11.69 -29.54 16.43
CA THR A 165 -10.32 -29.20 16.82
C THR A 165 -10.39 -28.31 18.05
N PRO A 166 -9.55 -28.55 19.07
CA PRO A 166 -9.50 -27.69 20.24
C PRO A 166 -9.21 -26.26 19.78
N GLU A 167 -9.80 -25.30 20.48
CA GLU A 167 -9.51 -23.89 20.26
C GLU A 167 -8.00 -23.63 20.32
N PRO A 168 -7.49 -22.63 19.59
CA PRO A 168 -6.09 -22.23 19.72
C PRO A 168 -5.78 -22.03 21.19
N THR A 169 -4.66 -22.60 21.68
CA THR A 169 -4.34 -22.58 23.11
C THR A 169 -4.35 -21.17 23.72
N SER A 170 -4.04 -20.16 22.89
CA SER A 170 -4.09 -18.74 23.24
C SER A 170 -5.49 -18.19 23.55
N LEU A 171 -6.57 -18.92 23.25
CA LEU A 171 -7.95 -18.49 23.39
C LEU A 171 -8.74 -19.24 24.49
N HIS A 172 -8.17 -20.29 25.12
CA HIS A 172 -8.88 -21.12 26.10
C HIS A 172 -9.49 -20.37 27.30
N ASN A 173 -8.99 -19.18 27.62
CA ASN A 173 -9.49 -18.35 28.74
C ASN A 173 -10.27 -17.12 28.27
N VAL A 174 -10.59 -17.03 26.98
CA VAL A 174 -11.30 -15.89 26.39
C VAL A 174 -12.77 -16.27 26.21
N PRO A 175 -13.73 -15.47 26.69
CA PRO A 175 -15.15 -15.75 26.46
C PRO A 175 -15.49 -15.83 24.96
N HIS A 176 -16.39 -16.72 24.57
CA HIS A 176 -16.90 -16.80 23.19
C HIS A 176 -18.29 -16.19 23.08
N THR A 177 -18.65 -15.74 21.88
CA THR A 177 -20.04 -15.38 21.58
C THR A 177 -20.91 -16.61 21.40
N SER A 178 -22.20 -16.51 21.74
CA SER A 178 -23.22 -17.56 21.51
C SER A 178 -23.63 -17.75 20.05
N TRP A 179 -22.83 -17.22 19.12
CA TRP A 179 -23.06 -17.22 17.68
C TRP A 179 -21.72 -17.21 16.95
N SER A 180 -21.74 -17.62 15.68
CA SER A 180 -20.56 -17.73 14.80
C SER A 180 -20.82 -17.06 13.44
N VAL A 181 -19.76 -16.80 12.69
CA VAL A 181 -19.85 -16.35 11.29
C VAL A 181 -19.61 -17.53 10.38
N LEU A 182 -20.63 -17.92 9.62
CA LEU A 182 -20.52 -18.93 8.57
C LEU A 182 -20.27 -18.23 7.24
N ALA A 183 -19.14 -18.52 6.57
CA ALA A 183 -18.85 -17.96 5.26
C ALA A 183 -18.47 -19.03 4.24
N ARG A 184 -19.13 -19.02 3.07
CA ARG A 184 -18.83 -19.89 1.92
C ARG A 184 -18.09 -19.09 0.85
N ALA A 185 -16.91 -19.55 0.47
CA ALA A 185 -16.05 -18.92 -0.52
C ALA A 185 -15.39 -19.97 -1.42
N ASP A 186 -15.79 -20.01 -2.70
CA ASP A 186 -15.22 -20.90 -3.73
C ASP A 186 -14.01 -20.29 -4.43
N VAL A 187 -13.11 -19.68 -3.66
CA VAL A 187 -11.90 -19.10 -4.25
C VAL A 187 -10.95 -20.24 -4.64
N PRO A 188 -10.53 -20.34 -5.93
CA PRO A 188 -9.61 -21.40 -6.35
C PRO A 188 -8.34 -21.34 -5.51
N PHE A 189 -8.06 -22.43 -4.79
CA PHE A 189 -6.77 -22.61 -4.14
C PHE A 189 -5.68 -22.55 -5.22
N SER A 190 -4.83 -21.53 -5.15
CA SER A 190 -3.73 -21.36 -6.09
C SER A 190 -2.44 -21.26 -5.29
N ARG A 191 -1.50 -22.18 -5.56
CA ARG A 191 -0.20 -22.22 -4.89
C ARG A 191 0.56 -20.90 -5.16
N GLY A 192 0.95 -20.19 -4.11
CA GLY A 192 1.74 -18.95 -4.16
C GLY A 192 1.58 -18.11 -2.90
N ALA A 193 2.65 -17.45 -2.45
CA ALA A 193 2.79 -16.95 -1.08
C ALA A 193 1.76 -15.89 -0.62
N LEU A 194 1.11 -15.13 -1.53
CA LEU A 194 0.11 -14.11 -1.15
C LEU A 194 -0.93 -13.86 -2.25
N ARG A 195 -1.65 -14.91 -2.68
CA ARG A 195 -2.86 -14.68 -3.49
C ARG A 195 -4.01 -14.34 -2.56
N VAL A 196 -4.50 -13.10 -2.64
CA VAL A 196 -5.61 -12.62 -1.81
C VAL A 196 -6.91 -13.32 -2.22
N PRO A 197 -7.56 -14.05 -1.32
CA PRO A 197 -8.89 -14.60 -1.56
C PRO A 197 -9.92 -13.47 -1.50
N TRP A 198 -10.12 -12.75 -2.61
CA TRP A 198 -10.90 -11.51 -2.66
C TRP A 198 -12.34 -11.63 -2.13
N GLN A 199 -12.96 -12.81 -2.25
CA GLN A 199 -14.27 -13.07 -1.65
C GLN A 199 -14.23 -12.85 -0.12
N LEU A 200 -13.16 -13.26 0.56
CA LEU A 200 -13.02 -13.10 2.01
C LEU A 200 -12.83 -11.64 2.43
N ALA A 201 -12.37 -10.76 1.52
CA ALA A 201 -12.26 -9.33 1.80
C ALA A 201 -13.63 -8.65 1.96
N ALA A 202 -14.74 -9.30 1.58
CA ALA A 202 -16.08 -8.78 1.82
C ALA A 202 -16.62 -9.12 3.23
N ILE A 203 -16.00 -10.05 3.97
CA ILE A 203 -16.47 -10.47 5.31
C ILE A 203 -16.54 -9.30 6.29
N PRO A 204 -15.51 -8.44 6.44
CA PRO A 204 -15.57 -7.32 7.38
C PRO A 204 -16.78 -6.41 7.16
N ALA A 205 -17.23 -6.21 5.91
CA ALA A 205 -18.39 -5.38 5.62
C ALA A 205 -19.74 -6.02 6.02
N ARG A 206 -19.77 -7.34 6.24
CA ARG A 206 -20.98 -8.13 6.50
C ARG A 206 -21.15 -8.57 7.95
N VAL A 207 -20.13 -8.37 8.78
CA VAL A 207 -20.17 -8.75 10.20
C VAL A 207 -20.32 -7.53 11.11
N PRO A 208 -20.95 -7.68 12.29
CA PRO A 208 -20.98 -6.64 13.32
C PRO A 208 -19.58 -6.20 13.78
N PRO A 209 -19.44 -5.03 14.45
CA PRO A 209 -18.26 -4.76 15.26
C PRO A 209 -17.96 -5.92 16.23
N GLY A 210 -16.68 -6.27 16.36
CA GLY A 210 -16.28 -7.41 17.19
C GLY A 210 -14.85 -7.86 16.96
N THR A 211 -14.47 -8.88 17.72
CA THR A 211 -13.19 -9.58 17.54
C THR A 211 -13.46 -10.98 17.05
N TYR A 212 -12.78 -11.38 15.99
CA TYR A 212 -13.05 -12.60 15.24
C TYR A 212 -11.81 -13.46 15.11
N TYR A 213 -11.93 -14.77 15.04
CA TYR A 213 -10.81 -15.66 14.69
C TYR A 213 -11.24 -16.67 13.64
N ILE A 214 -10.32 -17.11 12.78
CA ILE A 214 -10.60 -18.19 11.84
C ILE A 214 -10.51 -19.51 12.58
N ARG A 215 -11.56 -20.34 12.56
CA ARG A 215 -11.52 -21.67 13.17
C ARG A 215 -10.49 -22.53 12.46
N GLU A 216 -9.61 -23.16 13.22
CA GLU A 216 -8.59 -24.05 12.68
C GLU A 216 -9.24 -25.18 11.86
N GLY A 217 -8.63 -25.54 10.73
CA GLY A 217 -9.14 -26.58 9.83
C GLY A 217 -10.38 -26.20 9.00
N SER A 218 -11.00 -25.03 9.22
CA SER A 218 -12.16 -24.61 8.41
C SER A 218 -11.74 -24.28 6.97
N SER A 219 -10.66 -23.52 6.77
CA SER A 219 -10.23 -23.05 5.45
C SER A 219 -9.09 -23.86 4.82
N LYS A 220 -9.13 -23.99 3.48
CA LYS A 220 -7.99 -24.45 2.66
C LYS A 220 -6.99 -23.34 2.34
N HIS A 221 -7.32 -22.08 2.61
CA HIS A 221 -6.41 -20.96 2.38
C HIS A 221 -5.41 -20.81 3.53
N SER A 222 -4.19 -20.34 3.23
CA SER A 222 -3.24 -19.95 4.25
C SER A 222 -3.81 -18.82 5.11
N LEU A 223 -3.59 -18.87 6.43
CA LEU A 223 -4.01 -17.83 7.36
C LEU A 223 -3.51 -16.43 6.96
N SER A 224 -2.29 -16.32 6.41
CA SER A 224 -1.71 -15.05 5.94
C SER A 224 -2.48 -14.41 4.77
N ALA A 225 -2.97 -15.23 3.84
CA ALA A 225 -3.81 -14.75 2.75
C ALA A 225 -5.19 -14.29 3.25
N ILE A 226 -5.77 -15.00 4.23
CA ILE A 226 -7.03 -14.61 4.87
C ILE A 226 -6.85 -13.30 5.63
N ALA A 227 -5.75 -13.16 6.39
CA ALA A 227 -5.40 -11.95 7.11
C ALA A 227 -5.23 -10.75 6.17
N LEU A 228 -4.55 -10.92 5.04
CA LEU A 228 -4.44 -9.87 4.03
C LEU A 228 -5.80 -9.53 3.39
N ALA A 229 -6.67 -10.51 3.12
CA ALA A 229 -8.02 -10.25 2.62
C ALA A 229 -8.86 -9.48 3.64
N TRP A 230 -8.86 -9.91 4.91
CA TRP A 230 -9.52 -9.22 6.02
C TRP A 230 -9.02 -7.78 6.16
N ALA A 231 -7.71 -7.60 6.13
CA ALA A 231 -7.06 -6.30 6.17
C ALA A 231 -7.56 -5.38 5.04
N LEU A 232 -7.53 -5.87 3.80
CA LEU A 232 -7.97 -5.11 2.62
C LEU A 232 -9.47 -4.79 2.62
N GLY A 233 -10.28 -5.66 3.24
CA GLY A 233 -11.72 -5.52 3.42
C GLY A 233 -12.13 -4.48 4.46
N ASN A 234 -11.24 -4.15 5.39
CA ASN A 234 -11.45 -3.09 6.39
C ASN A 234 -11.18 -1.68 5.84
N TYR A 235 -10.79 -1.54 4.56
CA TYR A 235 -10.59 -0.24 3.96
C TYR A 235 -11.87 0.57 3.88
N VAL A 236 -11.81 1.80 4.39
CA VAL A 236 -12.86 2.81 4.21
C VAL A 236 -12.17 4.11 3.82
N PHE A 237 -12.74 4.84 2.86
CA PHE A 237 -12.37 6.22 2.59
C PHE A 237 -13.44 7.16 3.14
N ASP A 238 -13.10 7.86 4.22
CA ASP A 238 -14.01 8.70 5.00
C ASP A 238 -13.41 10.06 5.38
N ALA A 239 -12.26 10.44 4.77
CA ALA A 239 -11.60 11.74 4.95
C ALA A 239 -12.53 12.97 4.91
N TYR A 240 -13.62 12.90 4.14
CA TYR A 240 -14.59 13.97 3.90
C TYR A 240 -15.97 13.74 4.55
N LYS A 241 -16.09 12.77 5.47
CA LYS A 241 -17.36 12.44 6.13
C LYS A 241 -17.27 12.75 7.62
N THR A 242 -18.29 13.42 8.14
CA THR A 242 -18.57 13.39 9.58
C THR A 242 -19.14 12.02 9.91
N ARG A 243 -18.57 11.32 10.89
CA ARG A 243 -19.00 9.97 11.25
C ARG A 243 -18.82 9.69 12.72
N ASP A 244 -19.66 8.79 13.21
CA ASP A 244 -19.46 8.10 14.48
C ASP A 244 -18.11 7.38 14.50
N PRO A 245 -17.49 7.21 15.68
CA PRO A 245 -16.16 6.61 15.81
C PRO A 245 -16.05 5.26 15.09
N TRP A 246 -14.86 5.03 14.54
CA TRP A 246 -14.53 3.87 13.72
C TRP A 246 -15.01 2.55 14.35
N ILE A 247 -15.86 1.82 13.62
CA ILE A 247 -16.46 0.55 14.05
C ILE A 247 -15.42 -0.56 13.90
N SER A 248 -14.82 -0.95 15.03
CA SER A 248 -13.71 -1.90 15.07
C SER A 248 -14.12 -3.33 14.74
N ARG A 249 -13.51 -3.90 13.69
CA ARG A 249 -13.58 -5.32 13.34
C ARG A 249 -12.18 -5.89 13.31
N LYS A 250 -11.85 -6.67 14.33
CA LYS A 250 -10.50 -7.17 14.56
C LYS A 250 -10.42 -8.65 14.28
N LEU A 251 -9.42 -9.07 13.51
CA LEU A 251 -9.03 -10.47 13.41
C LEU A 251 -8.03 -10.81 14.52
N VAL A 252 -8.22 -11.90 15.24
CA VAL A 252 -7.20 -12.46 16.11
C VAL A 252 -6.08 -12.99 15.21
N TRP A 253 -4.91 -12.37 15.33
CA TRP A 253 -3.75 -12.68 14.51
C TRP A 253 -2.53 -12.83 15.40
N GLN A 254 -1.86 -13.98 15.31
CA GLN A 254 -0.59 -14.18 16.00
C GLN A 254 0.56 -13.64 15.12
N VAL A 255 1.47 -12.87 15.71
CA VAL A 255 2.62 -12.32 14.96
C VAL A 255 3.46 -13.48 14.40
N SER A 256 3.65 -13.47 13.08
CA SER A 256 4.52 -14.37 12.34
C SER A 256 5.52 -13.59 11.49
N GLU A 257 6.41 -14.30 10.80
CA GLU A 257 7.34 -13.70 9.84
C GLU A 257 6.62 -13.00 8.67
N GLU A 258 5.39 -13.41 8.36
CA GLU A 258 4.59 -12.86 7.27
C GLU A 258 3.80 -11.60 7.68
N THR A 259 3.68 -11.31 8.99
CA THR A 259 2.92 -10.15 9.50
C THR A 259 3.39 -8.83 8.87
N SER A 260 4.70 -8.61 8.77
CA SER A 260 5.25 -7.39 8.16
C SER A 260 4.77 -7.22 6.72
N LEU A 261 4.89 -8.30 5.93
CA LEU A 261 4.52 -8.27 4.53
C LEU A 261 3.02 -8.07 4.33
N ILE A 262 2.18 -8.66 5.17
CA ILE A 262 0.72 -8.44 5.17
C ILE A 262 0.42 -6.96 5.45
N GLU A 263 0.97 -6.42 6.53
CA GLU A 263 0.75 -5.03 6.94
C GLU A 263 1.22 -4.06 5.86
N THR A 264 2.44 -4.20 5.38
CA THR A 264 3.03 -3.33 4.36
C THR A 264 2.26 -3.43 3.04
N THR A 265 1.81 -4.62 2.65
CA THR A 265 0.99 -4.80 1.42
C THR A 265 -0.36 -4.10 1.55
N ALA A 266 -1.02 -4.24 2.70
CA ALA A 266 -2.28 -3.53 2.96
C ALA A 266 -2.08 -2.01 3.01
N GLU A 267 -1.03 -1.52 3.68
CA GLU A 267 -0.68 -0.10 3.72
C GLU A 267 -0.39 0.47 2.34
N ALA A 268 0.38 -0.25 1.50
CA ALA A 268 0.65 0.16 0.14
C ALA A 268 -0.65 0.25 -0.68
N ALA A 269 -1.54 -0.73 -0.56
CA ALA A 269 -2.84 -0.70 -1.21
C ALA A 269 -3.72 0.44 -0.72
N PHE A 270 -3.69 0.75 0.58
CA PHE A 270 -4.46 1.85 1.17
C PHE A 270 -3.94 3.19 0.70
N LEU A 271 -2.61 3.37 0.66
CA LEU A 271 -1.97 4.56 0.10
C LEU A 271 -2.42 4.79 -1.35
N VAL A 272 -2.41 3.76 -2.20
CA VAL A 272 -2.89 3.85 -3.59
C VAL A 272 -4.36 4.29 -3.63
N ARG A 273 -5.22 3.64 -2.84
CA ARG A 273 -6.65 3.95 -2.80
C ARG A 273 -6.91 5.37 -2.30
N ASP A 274 -6.20 5.82 -1.27
CA ASP A 274 -6.36 7.14 -0.69
C ASP A 274 -5.91 8.24 -1.66
N LEU A 275 -4.75 8.10 -2.28
CA LEU A 275 -4.26 9.02 -3.30
C LEU A 275 -5.28 9.20 -4.45
N ILE A 276 -5.88 8.11 -4.92
CA ILE A 276 -6.89 8.11 -5.98
C ILE A 276 -8.25 8.66 -5.50
N ASN A 277 -8.60 8.41 -4.24
CA ASN A 277 -9.91 8.77 -3.70
C ASN A 277 -10.00 10.25 -3.29
N VAL A 278 -8.89 10.87 -2.89
CA VAL A 278 -8.83 12.31 -2.64
C VAL A 278 -9.31 13.07 -3.90
N PRO A 279 -10.26 14.02 -3.78
CA PRO A 279 -10.72 14.83 -4.91
C PRO A 279 -9.57 15.57 -5.59
N ALA A 280 -9.66 15.76 -6.90
CA ALA A 280 -8.61 16.42 -7.69
C ALA A 280 -8.26 17.84 -7.22
N GLU A 281 -9.24 18.55 -6.63
CA GLU A 281 -9.02 19.87 -6.01
C GLU A 281 -7.97 19.80 -4.89
N HIS A 282 -7.99 18.72 -4.10
CA HIS A 282 -7.07 18.51 -2.97
C HIS A 282 -5.87 17.64 -3.35
N MET A 283 -5.96 16.86 -4.44
CA MET A 283 -4.88 16.03 -4.99
C MET A 283 -4.33 16.58 -6.31
N GLY A 284 -3.99 17.87 -6.34
CA GLY A 284 -3.28 18.45 -7.48
C GLY A 284 -1.80 18.04 -7.56
N PRO A 285 -1.05 18.48 -8.59
CA PRO A 285 0.35 18.08 -8.75
C PRO A 285 1.22 18.40 -7.53
N ALA A 286 0.93 19.48 -6.79
CA ALA A 286 1.65 19.86 -5.57
C ALA A 286 1.38 18.91 -4.41
N ALA A 287 0.14 18.46 -4.25
CA ALA A 287 -0.23 17.47 -3.26
C ALA A 287 0.42 16.11 -3.56
N LEU A 288 0.48 15.73 -4.84
CA LEU A 288 1.17 14.50 -5.27
C LEU A 288 2.67 14.57 -4.99
N GLU A 289 3.31 15.73 -5.22
CA GLU A 289 4.69 15.99 -4.83
C GLU A 289 4.89 15.93 -3.32
N ALA A 290 4.01 16.54 -2.53
CA ALA A 290 4.03 16.47 -1.07
C ALA A 290 4.02 15.01 -0.58
N CYS A 291 3.15 14.17 -1.15
CA CYS A 291 3.10 12.74 -0.85
C CYS A 291 4.41 12.03 -1.20
N ALA A 292 4.96 12.31 -2.38
CA ALA A 292 6.25 11.75 -2.80
C ALA A 292 7.39 12.15 -1.86
N ARG A 293 7.47 13.43 -1.45
CA ARG A 293 8.46 13.92 -0.47
C ARG A 293 8.29 13.24 0.87
N ALA A 294 7.07 13.15 1.39
CA ALA A 294 6.78 12.47 2.64
C ALA A 294 7.19 10.99 2.59
N LEU A 295 6.97 10.32 1.46
CA LEU A 295 7.38 8.93 1.27
C LEU A 295 8.91 8.79 1.24
N THR A 296 9.62 9.67 0.52
CA THR A 296 11.09 9.67 0.53
C THR A 296 11.65 9.97 1.92
N HIS A 297 11.04 10.88 2.67
CA HIS A 297 11.43 11.16 4.04
C HIS A 297 11.25 9.93 4.95
N ARG A 298 10.10 9.25 4.86
CA ARG A 298 9.81 8.02 5.62
C ARG A 298 10.86 6.92 5.36
N HIS A 299 11.30 6.80 4.11
CA HIS A 299 12.22 5.74 3.66
C HIS A 299 13.66 6.22 3.46
N LYS A 300 14.03 7.39 4.01
CA LYS A 300 15.38 7.98 3.94
C LYS A 300 15.95 8.10 2.51
N GLY A 301 15.07 8.34 1.53
CA GLY A 301 15.44 8.64 0.14
C GLY A 301 15.63 10.14 -0.12
N SER A 302 15.74 10.49 -1.40
CA SER A 302 15.79 11.86 -1.93
C SER A 302 14.73 12.05 -3.01
N CYS A 303 14.25 13.29 -3.16
CA CYS A 303 13.21 13.66 -4.11
C CYS A 303 13.65 14.89 -4.92
N ARG A 304 13.92 14.69 -6.21
CA ARG A 304 14.21 15.74 -7.19
C ARG A 304 12.92 16.11 -7.91
N VAL A 305 12.70 17.41 -8.13
CA VAL A 305 11.49 17.88 -8.81
C VAL A 305 11.84 18.97 -9.80
N VAL A 306 11.38 18.81 -11.03
CA VAL A 306 11.44 19.82 -12.11
C VAL A 306 10.02 20.34 -12.34
N ARG A 307 9.80 21.65 -12.27
CA ARG A 307 8.45 22.25 -12.29
C ARG A 307 8.32 23.36 -13.34
N GLY A 308 7.11 23.54 -13.86
CA GLY A 308 6.77 24.68 -14.72
C GLY A 308 7.73 24.80 -15.90
N ASP A 309 8.17 26.02 -16.21
CA ASP A 309 9.04 26.30 -17.35
C ASP A 309 10.45 25.67 -17.25
N ALA A 310 10.90 25.26 -16.06
CA ALA A 310 12.14 24.51 -15.91
C ALA A 310 12.08 23.15 -16.64
N LEU A 311 10.88 22.61 -16.89
CA LEU A 311 10.71 21.43 -17.73
C LEU A 311 11.20 21.65 -19.16
N LEU A 312 11.09 22.87 -19.71
CA LEU A 312 11.62 23.17 -21.04
C LEU A 312 13.15 23.21 -21.02
N ALA A 313 13.73 23.83 -19.99
CA ALA A 313 15.18 23.92 -19.82
C ALA A 313 15.85 22.54 -19.64
N GLU A 314 15.16 21.60 -18.98
CA GLU A 314 15.63 20.23 -18.79
C GLU A 314 15.16 19.24 -19.89
N ASN A 315 14.65 19.74 -21.01
CA ASN A 315 14.22 18.94 -22.17
C ASN A 315 13.08 17.93 -21.87
N PHE A 316 12.09 18.36 -21.09
CA PHE A 316 10.80 17.69 -20.87
C PHE A 316 9.61 18.45 -21.50
N PRO A 317 9.65 18.80 -22.81
CA PRO A 317 8.66 19.66 -23.43
C PRO A 317 7.25 19.05 -23.47
N GLN A 318 7.13 17.73 -23.47
CA GLN A 318 5.83 17.05 -23.50
C GLN A 318 5.08 17.17 -22.16
N ILE A 319 5.78 17.08 -21.03
CA ILE A 319 5.18 17.25 -19.70
C ILE A 319 4.70 18.70 -19.55
N HIS A 320 5.53 19.66 -19.98
CA HIS A 320 5.16 21.08 -20.01
C HIS A 320 3.93 21.32 -20.88
N ALA A 321 3.96 20.83 -22.13
CA ALA A 321 2.90 21.04 -23.09
C ALA A 321 1.52 20.59 -22.57
N VAL A 322 1.43 19.39 -21.98
CA VAL A 322 0.16 18.87 -21.43
C VAL A 322 -0.33 19.71 -20.24
N GLY A 323 0.56 20.09 -19.31
CA GLY A 323 0.15 20.77 -18.08
C GLY A 323 0.14 22.29 -18.10
N ARG A 324 0.67 22.96 -19.14
CA ARG A 324 0.78 24.44 -19.19
C ARG A 324 -0.56 25.18 -19.17
N ALA A 325 -1.67 24.48 -19.42
CA ALA A 325 -3.03 25.03 -19.35
C ALA A 325 -3.60 25.07 -17.93
N ALA A 326 -2.97 24.37 -16.98
CA ALA A 326 -3.33 24.44 -15.58
C ALA A 326 -3.12 25.85 -15.02
N SER A 327 -3.79 26.20 -13.91
CA SER A 327 -3.44 27.42 -13.18
C SER A 327 -2.02 27.30 -12.59
N MET A 328 -1.39 28.44 -12.26
CA MET A 328 -0.04 28.45 -11.67
C MET A 328 0.07 27.59 -10.40
N ARG A 329 -1.01 27.47 -9.62
CA ARG A 329 -1.08 26.58 -8.44
C ARG A 329 -0.89 25.10 -8.79
N HIS A 330 -1.21 24.69 -10.01
CA HIS A 330 -1.15 23.30 -10.48
C HIS A 330 -0.13 23.12 -11.61
N GLU A 331 0.96 23.88 -11.58
CA GLU A 331 2.04 23.76 -12.55
C GLU A 331 2.48 22.31 -12.77
N PRO A 332 2.78 21.96 -14.03
CA PRO A 332 3.27 20.64 -14.36
C PRO A 332 4.60 20.37 -13.66
N ARG A 333 4.82 19.11 -13.29
CA ARG A 333 6.07 18.72 -12.65
C ARG A 333 6.46 17.29 -12.96
N LEU A 334 7.77 17.08 -13.08
CA LEU A 334 8.41 15.77 -13.03
C LEU A 334 8.94 15.56 -11.62
N ILE A 335 8.56 14.46 -10.98
CA ILE A 335 8.99 14.11 -9.61
C ILE A 335 9.80 12.83 -9.71
N GLU A 336 11.06 12.88 -9.24
CA GLU A 336 11.99 11.74 -9.25
C GLU A 336 12.35 11.36 -7.81
N LEU A 337 11.99 10.16 -7.38
CA LEU A 337 12.34 9.64 -6.07
C LEU A 337 13.51 8.69 -6.20
N HIS A 338 14.61 8.98 -5.53
CA HIS A 338 15.75 8.08 -5.44
C HIS A 338 15.87 7.56 -4.02
N PHE A 339 15.81 6.25 -3.88
CA PHE A 339 16.06 5.60 -2.61
C PHE A 339 17.48 5.03 -2.64
N SER A 340 18.42 5.81 -2.12
CA SER A 340 19.75 5.35 -1.75
C SER A 340 19.75 5.05 -0.26
N ASP A 341 20.34 3.95 0.14
CA ASP A 341 20.63 3.71 1.54
C ASP A 341 21.68 4.74 1.99
N GLN A 342 21.25 5.74 2.76
CA GLN A 342 22.16 6.72 3.36
C GLN A 342 23.01 6.13 4.50
N ASP A 343 22.70 4.91 4.91
CA ASP A 343 23.58 4.11 5.76
C ASP A 343 24.70 3.51 4.88
N ALA A 344 25.94 3.93 5.11
CA ALA A 344 27.10 3.42 4.38
C ALA A 344 27.28 1.90 4.50
N SER A 345 26.68 1.25 5.52
CA SER A 345 26.64 -0.22 5.66
C SER A 345 25.60 -0.91 4.77
N ARG A 346 24.77 -0.14 4.07
CA ARG A 346 23.70 -0.62 3.18
C ARG A 346 23.75 0.00 1.79
N GLN A 347 24.84 0.67 1.39
CA GLN A 347 24.97 1.21 0.03
C GLN A 347 24.45 0.18 -0.97
N PRO A 348 23.45 0.55 -1.80
CA PRO A 348 22.82 -0.42 -2.69
C PRO A 348 23.93 -0.97 -3.56
N ASP A 349 24.15 -2.28 -3.44
CA ASP A 349 25.21 -2.97 -4.15
C ASP A 349 25.12 -2.56 -5.63
N PRO A 350 26.16 -1.92 -6.19
CA PRO A 350 26.13 -1.43 -7.56
C PRO A 350 25.95 -2.56 -8.58
N SER A 351 26.12 -3.83 -8.17
CA SER A 351 25.79 -5.02 -8.96
C SER A 351 24.29 -5.30 -9.07
N LEU A 352 23.46 -4.73 -8.20
CA LEU A 352 22.01 -4.90 -8.24
C LEU A 352 21.39 -4.14 -9.42
N PRO A 353 20.36 -4.70 -10.07
CA PRO A 353 19.69 -4.05 -11.17
C PRO A 353 19.03 -2.73 -10.73
N LEU A 354 19.16 -1.71 -11.56
CA LEU A 354 18.36 -0.50 -11.45
C LEU A 354 16.96 -0.78 -11.98
N VAL A 355 15.96 -0.67 -11.11
CA VAL A 355 14.54 -0.74 -11.47
C VAL A 355 13.99 0.68 -11.46
N VAL A 356 13.48 1.11 -12.61
CA VAL A 356 12.79 2.39 -12.77
C VAL A 356 11.30 2.12 -12.89
N ILE A 357 10.50 2.73 -12.01
CA ILE A 357 9.05 2.63 -12.01
C ILE A 357 8.49 3.98 -12.48
N ILE A 358 7.72 3.97 -13.55
CA ILE A 358 7.16 5.19 -14.13
C ILE A 358 5.65 5.19 -13.89
N GLY A 359 5.14 6.27 -13.31
CA GLY A 359 3.73 6.45 -13.00
C GLY A 359 3.15 7.69 -13.67
N LYS A 360 2.14 7.52 -14.53
CA LYS A 360 1.33 8.63 -15.05
C LYS A 360 0.63 9.34 -13.87
N GLY A 361 0.88 10.64 -13.73
CA GLY A 361 0.39 11.46 -12.60
C GLY A 361 -0.63 12.53 -12.99
N VAL A 362 -1.42 12.33 -14.04
CA VAL A 362 -2.44 13.31 -14.46
C VAL A 362 -3.50 13.43 -13.37
N THR A 363 -3.42 14.48 -12.56
CA THR A 363 -4.25 14.63 -11.35
C THR A 363 -5.70 14.95 -11.67
N PHE A 364 -5.94 15.49 -12.86
CA PHE A 364 -7.28 15.63 -13.45
C PHE A 364 -7.17 15.75 -14.97
N ASP A 365 -7.95 14.92 -15.68
CA ASP A 365 -8.01 14.88 -17.14
C ASP A 365 -9.40 15.34 -17.60
N SER A 366 -9.46 16.57 -18.14
CA SER A 366 -10.66 17.10 -18.78
C SER A 366 -10.74 16.74 -20.28
N GLY A 367 -9.64 16.27 -20.88
CA GLY A 367 -9.46 16.10 -22.32
C GLY A 367 -8.83 17.31 -23.02
N GLY A 368 -8.61 18.43 -22.31
CA GLY A 368 -8.03 19.64 -22.87
C GLY A 368 -8.99 20.37 -23.84
N LEU A 369 -8.51 20.68 -25.05
CA LEU A 369 -9.39 21.25 -26.10
C LEU A 369 -10.38 20.23 -26.63
N ASP A 370 -9.96 18.96 -26.72
CA ASP A 370 -10.83 17.83 -27.05
C ASP A 370 -11.58 17.36 -25.79
N ILE A 371 -12.45 18.24 -25.31
CA ILE A 371 -13.12 18.09 -24.02
C ILE A 371 -13.89 16.77 -23.91
N LYS A 372 -13.70 16.05 -22.80
CA LYS A 372 -14.46 14.83 -22.52
C LYS A 372 -15.93 15.15 -22.25
N PRO A 373 -16.87 14.27 -22.64
CA PRO A 373 -18.24 14.36 -22.16
C PRO A 373 -18.30 14.13 -20.64
N ALA A 374 -19.31 14.69 -19.98
CA ALA A 374 -19.43 14.69 -18.51
C ALA A 374 -19.32 13.28 -17.89
N GLN A 375 -19.91 12.27 -18.52
CA GLN A 375 -19.85 10.89 -18.04
C GLN A 375 -18.42 10.34 -18.04
N ALA A 376 -17.62 10.63 -19.07
CA ALA A 376 -16.22 10.22 -19.17
C ALA A 376 -15.33 11.01 -18.21
N MET A 377 -15.67 12.27 -17.92
CA MET A 377 -14.90 13.14 -17.02
C MET A 377 -15.13 12.82 -15.52
N ARG A 378 -16.30 12.30 -15.16
CA ARG A 378 -16.76 12.10 -13.76
C ARG A 378 -15.74 11.41 -12.84
N LEU A 379 -14.97 10.47 -13.36
CA LEU A 379 -14.01 9.67 -12.58
C LEU A 379 -12.54 10.05 -12.83
N MET A 380 -12.26 11.13 -13.58
CA MET A 380 -10.90 11.46 -14.04
C MET A 380 -9.94 11.93 -12.96
N LYS A 381 -10.39 12.08 -11.70
CA LYS A 381 -9.47 12.15 -10.55
C LYS A 381 -8.55 10.92 -10.46
N LYS A 382 -8.97 9.77 -11.01
CA LYS A 382 -8.22 8.51 -10.99
C LYS A 382 -7.13 8.41 -12.05
N ASP A 383 -6.98 9.40 -12.94
CA ASP A 383 -6.02 9.35 -14.04
C ASP A 383 -4.56 9.49 -13.59
N MET A 384 -4.36 9.85 -12.31
CA MET A 384 -3.09 9.76 -11.58
C MET A 384 -2.83 8.39 -10.95
N GLY A 385 -3.70 7.40 -11.22
CA GLY A 385 -3.60 6.07 -10.63
C GLY A 385 -2.26 5.39 -10.92
N GLY A 386 -1.62 5.65 -12.06
CA GLY A 386 -0.27 5.14 -12.35
C GLY A 386 0.78 5.67 -11.37
N ALA A 387 0.75 6.96 -11.06
CA ALA A 387 1.62 7.58 -10.05
C ALA A 387 1.30 7.05 -8.65
N ALA A 388 0.02 6.88 -8.31
CA ALA A 388 -0.37 6.28 -7.04
C ALA A 388 0.23 4.88 -6.87
N HIS A 389 0.12 4.01 -7.90
CA HIS A 389 0.69 2.67 -7.89
C HIS A 389 2.22 2.70 -7.82
N ALA A 390 2.89 3.63 -8.51
CA ALA A 390 4.34 3.77 -8.44
C ALA A 390 4.81 4.13 -7.01
N LEU A 391 4.10 5.04 -6.33
CA LEU A 391 4.38 5.39 -4.93
C LEU A 391 4.03 4.24 -3.97
N GLY A 392 2.91 3.56 -4.15
CA GLY A 392 2.52 2.40 -3.34
C GLY A 392 3.50 1.22 -3.46
N LEU A 393 3.94 0.92 -4.68
CA LEU A 393 4.93 -0.12 -4.93
C LEU A 393 6.30 0.29 -4.36
N ALA A 394 6.70 1.55 -4.51
CA ALA A 394 7.92 2.06 -3.87
C ALA A 394 7.85 1.94 -2.34
N HIS A 395 6.69 2.23 -1.75
CA HIS A 395 6.46 2.04 -0.33
C HIS A 395 6.67 0.58 0.09
N LEU A 396 6.02 -0.36 -0.60
CA LEU A 396 6.13 -1.80 -0.35
C LEU A 396 7.56 -2.31 -0.46
N LEU A 397 8.25 -1.99 -1.56
CA LEU A 397 9.62 -2.43 -1.80
C LEU A 397 10.61 -1.90 -0.75
N ARG A 398 10.35 -0.73 -0.16
CA ARG A 398 11.24 -0.10 0.81
C ARG A 398 10.92 -0.42 2.27
N ALA A 399 9.67 -0.71 2.57
CA ALA A 399 9.26 -1.16 3.90
C ALA A 399 9.65 -2.62 4.16
N GLU A 400 9.82 -3.45 3.12
CA GLU A 400 10.22 -4.86 3.24
C GLU A 400 11.72 -5.07 2.96
N PRO A 401 12.57 -5.32 3.98
CA PRO A 401 14.03 -5.41 3.83
C PRO A 401 14.49 -6.43 2.78
N GLN A 402 13.81 -7.57 2.71
CA GLN A 402 14.09 -8.66 1.77
C GLN A 402 13.81 -8.29 0.30
N LEU A 403 12.96 -7.29 0.06
CA LEU A 403 12.69 -6.74 -1.27
C LEU A 403 13.61 -5.55 -1.58
N ALA A 404 13.88 -4.72 -0.58
CA ALA A 404 14.73 -3.54 -0.69
C ALA A 404 16.17 -3.90 -1.09
N ALA A 405 16.72 -4.97 -0.53
CA ALA A 405 18.09 -5.43 -0.78
C ALA A 405 18.33 -5.96 -2.21
N ARG A 406 17.32 -5.97 -3.07
CA ARG A 406 17.41 -6.56 -4.42
C ARG A 406 17.44 -5.55 -5.56
N HIS A 407 17.14 -4.27 -5.29
CA HIS A 407 16.92 -3.29 -6.36
C HIS A 407 17.33 -1.86 -5.97
N ARG A 408 17.87 -1.12 -6.94
CA ARG A 408 17.88 0.36 -6.90
C ARG A 408 16.55 0.86 -7.46
N LEU A 409 15.95 1.89 -6.86
CA LEU A 409 14.61 2.37 -7.25
C LEU A 409 14.62 3.85 -7.61
N CYS A 410 14.14 4.16 -8.82
CA CYS A 410 13.76 5.51 -9.27
C CYS A 410 12.26 5.53 -9.59
N VAL A 411 11.52 6.50 -9.07
CA VAL A 411 10.10 6.69 -9.39
C VAL A 411 9.91 8.01 -10.12
N LEU A 412 9.34 7.98 -11.34
CA LEU A 412 9.02 9.17 -12.12
C LEU A 412 7.51 9.42 -12.12
N VAL A 413 7.08 10.62 -11.71
CA VAL A 413 5.69 11.06 -11.74
C VAL A 413 5.54 12.36 -12.50
N ALA A 414 4.71 12.38 -13.54
CA ALA A 414 4.35 13.59 -14.28
C ALA A 414 2.98 14.10 -13.80
N GLY A 415 2.97 15.16 -12.99
CA GLY A 415 1.76 15.78 -12.47
C GLY A 415 1.25 16.86 -13.40
N CYS A 416 0.03 16.76 -13.93
CA CYS A 416 -0.62 17.85 -14.66
C CYS A 416 -2.12 17.90 -14.37
N GLY A 417 -2.67 19.11 -14.29
CA GLY A 417 -4.11 19.33 -14.35
C GLY A 417 -4.48 19.84 -15.73
N GLU A 418 -5.36 19.16 -16.45
CA GLU A 418 -5.82 19.65 -17.74
C GLU A 418 -7.02 20.58 -17.54
N ARG A 419 -6.89 21.84 -17.96
CA ARG A 419 -8.01 22.78 -18.09
C ARG A 419 -8.21 23.17 -19.55
N HIS A 420 -9.44 23.56 -19.87
CA HIS A 420 -9.78 24.18 -21.14
C HIS A 420 -9.57 25.69 -21.04
N PHE A 421 -8.46 26.22 -21.57
CA PHE A 421 -8.22 27.68 -21.62
C PHE A 421 -7.18 28.05 -22.69
N ARG A 422 -6.94 29.36 -22.91
CA ARG A 422 -6.06 29.94 -23.96
C ARG A 422 -4.66 29.31 -24.13
N ARG A 423 -4.15 28.54 -23.17
CA ARG A 423 -2.80 27.92 -23.18
C ARG A 423 -2.80 26.41 -23.51
N SER A 424 -3.94 25.78 -23.71
CA SER A 424 -4.02 24.35 -24.04
C SER A 424 -3.28 23.98 -25.32
N VAL A 425 -2.77 22.75 -25.40
CA VAL A 425 -2.24 22.19 -26.65
C VAL A 425 -3.41 21.86 -27.56
N SER A 426 -3.30 22.22 -28.84
CA SER A 426 -4.32 21.96 -29.84
C SER A 426 -4.09 20.65 -30.58
N PRO A 427 -5.15 20.02 -31.12
CA PRO A 427 -5.01 18.93 -32.08
C PRO A 427 -4.08 19.35 -33.23
N GLY A 428 -3.09 18.51 -33.55
CA GLY A 428 -2.05 18.83 -34.54
C GLY A 428 -0.93 19.77 -34.08
N GLY A 429 -0.93 20.20 -32.81
CA GLY A 429 0.15 21.00 -32.23
C GLY A 429 1.43 20.18 -32.04
N CYS A 430 2.51 20.56 -32.71
CA CYS A 430 3.84 20.01 -32.45
C CYS A 430 4.46 20.71 -31.22
N PRO A 431 4.82 19.99 -30.14
CA PRO A 431 5.43 20.59 -28.96
C PRO A 431 6.80 21.26 -29.19
N ASP A 432 7.43 21.03 -30.35
CA ASP A 432 8.85 21.32 -30.60
C ASP A 432 9.10 22.30 -31.78
N ARG A 433 8.21 23.29 -31.99
CA ARG A 433 8.36 24.23 -33.12
C ARG A 433 9.31 25.41 -32.87
N THR A 434 9.98 25.49 -31.73
CA THR A 434 10.84 26.64 -31.37
C THR A 434 12.34 26.41 -31.52
N GLN A 435 12.80 25.31 -32.14
CA GLN A 435 14.24 25.07 -32.37
C GLN A 435 14.64 24.69 -33.81
N ARG A 436 13.85 25.03 -34.83
CA ARG A 436 14.29 24.90 -36.23
C ARG A 436 13.95 26.11 -37.07
N HIS A 437 14.76 27.15 -36.92
CA HIS A 437 15.11 28.09 -37.99
C HIS A 437 16.39 28.82 -37.57
N ASN A 438 17.52 28.20 -37.87
CA ASN A 438 18.82 28.81 -38.16
C ASN A 438 19.75 27.66 -38.56
N ASP A 439 19.62 27.25 -39.82
CA ASP A 439 20.68 26.68 -40.65
C ASP A 439 20.47 27.25 -42.06
#